data_AF-A0A529LGM0-F1
#
_entry.id   AF-A0A529LGM0-F1
#
_cell.length_a   1.000
_cell.length_b   1.000
_cell.length_c   1.000
_cell.angle_alpha   90.00
_cell.angle_beta   90.00
_cell.angle_gamma   90.00
#
_symmetry.space_group_name_H-M   'P 1'
#
loop_
_entity.id
_entity.type
_entity.pdbx_description
1 polymer ?
#
loop_
_entity_poly.entity_id
_entity_poly.type
_entity_poly.pdbx_seq_one_letter_code
_entity_poly.pdbx_strand_id
1 'polypeptide(L)'
;TIDGVDAKPQLEQRAFALGIDITADLKAQSVPLYPFGDAAKAALAKLPKAVTKDWEDRGIIIEDTADDGSGMQTAYVPFWQLRSTYWWRSTFPANKEVHVSHRYKPSVGGTSSVSFFSDGQFQ
;
A
#
# COMPACT_ATOMS: atom_id res chain seq x y z
N THR A 1 -9.95 -16.30 -17.41
CA THR A 1 -9.63 -17.73 -17.54
C THR A 1 -8.30 -17.88 -18.24
N ILE A 2 -7.61 -19.00 -18.04
CA ILE A 2 -6.41 -19.44 -18.76
C ILE A 2 -6.77 -20.80 -19.33
N ASP A 3 -6.68 -20.97 -20.65
CA ASP A 3 -7.06 -22.22 -21.33
C ASP A 3 -8.46 -22.74 -20.96
N GLY A 4 -9.41 -21.82 -20.79
CA GLY A 4 -10.80 -22.14 -20.40
C GLY A 4 -11.03 -22.40 -18.92
N VAL A 5 -9.98 -22.46 -18.09
CA VAL A 5 -10.07 -22.63 -16.63
C VAL A 5 -9.99 -21.29 -15.92
N ASP A 6 -10.72 -21.10 -14.82
CA ASP A 6 -10.64 -19.86 -14.05
C ASP A 6 -9.22 -19.57 -13.57
N ALA A 7 -8.77 -18.35 -13.84
CA ALA A 7 -7.51 -17.88 -13.30
C ALA A 7 -7.67 -17.72 -11.78
N LYS A 8 -6.68 -18.16 -11.00
CA LYS A 8 -6.62 -17.95 -9.55
C LYS A 8 -5.60 -16.84 -9.27
N PRO A 9 -6.01 -15.56 -9.33
CA PRO A 9 -5.10 -14.46 -9.05
C PRO A 9 -4.67 -14.51 -7.58
N GLN A 10 -3.39 -14.24 -7.36
CA GLN A 10 -2.79 -14.03 -6.06
C GLN A 10 -2.59 -12.54 -5.87
N LEU A 11 -2.87 -12.04 -4.68
CA LEU A 11 -2.62 -10.65 -4.32
C LEU A 11 -1.21 -10.54 -3.73
N GLU A 12 -0.36 -9.74 -4.36
CA GLU A 12 0.88 -9.25 -3.79
C GLU A 12 0.70 -7.81 -3.34
N GLN A 13 1.13 -7.49 -2.11
CA GLN A 13 1.13 -6.14 -1.58
C GLN A 13 2.54 -5.73 -1.19
N ARG A 14 2.94 -4.55 -1.66
CA ARG A 14 4.26 -3.95 -1.42
C ARG A 14 4.10 -2.48 -1.04
N ALA A 15 4.91 -2.00 -0.11
CA ALA A 15 4.94 -0.62 0.32
C ALA A 15 6.20 0.08 -0.19
N PHE A 16 6.04 1.30 -0.72
CA PHE A 16 7.13 2.07 -1.30
C PHE A 16 7.19 3.48 -0.75
N ALA A 17 8.34 3.87 -0.20
CA ALA A 17 8.65 5.25 0.16
C ALA A 17 9.66 5.80 -0.84
N LEU A 18 9.38 6.95 -1.45
CA LEU A 18 10.27 7.60 -2.43
C LEU A 18 10.76 6.65 -3.56
N GLY A 19 9.94 5.66 -3.93
CA GLY A 19 10.25 4.66 -4.96
C GLY A 19 11.04 3.43 -4.47
N ILE A 20 11.42 3.36 -3.20
CA ILE A 20 12.17 2.25 -2.59
C ILE A 20 11.20 1.29 -1.90
N ASP A 21 11.34 -0.02 -2.13
CA ASP A 21 10.53 -1.05 -1.44
C ASP A 21 10.93 -1.12 0.05
N ILE A 22 10.00 -0.73 0.92
CA ILE A 22 10.15 -0.70 2.38
C ILE A 22 9.24 -1.74 3.06
N THR A 23 8.71 -2.70 2.30
CA THR A 23 7.81 -3.75 2.80
C THR A 23 8.43 -4.56 3.93
N ALA A 24 9.73 -4.85 3.83
CA ALA A 24 10.45 -5.60 4.85
C ALA A 24 10.62 -4.80 6.14
N ASP A 25 10.94 -3.50 6.02
CA ASP A 25 11.05 -2.60 7.17
C ASP A 25 9.73 -2.55 7.96
N LEU A 26 8.61 -2.31 7.26
CA LEU A 26 7.28 -2.25 7.89
C LEU A 26 6.93 -3.57 8.60
N LYS A 27 7.15 -4.71 7.93
CA LYS A 27 6.88 -6.02 8.52
C LYS A 27 7.74 -6.30 9.75
N ALA A 28 9.02 -5.94 9.72
CA ALA A 28 9.94 -6.14 10.84
C ALA A 28 9.49 -5.39 12.10
N GLN A 29 8.85 -4.23 11.92
CA GLN A 29 8.30 -3.42 13.01
C GLN A 29 6.80 -3.65 13.27
N SER A 30 6.21 -4.67 12.62
CA SER A 30 4.76 -4.95 12.71
C SER A 30 3.86 -3.76 12.34
N VAL A 31 4.33 -2.90 11.43
CA VAL A 31 3.57 -1.77 10.89
C VAL A 31 2.75 -2.26 9.69
N PRO A 32 1.41 -2.06 9.68
CA PRO A 32 0.57 -2.40 8.54
C PRO A 32 0.98 -1.68 7.25
N LEU A 33 0.88 -2.36 6.10
CA LEU A 33 1.25 -1.76 4.81
C LEU A 33 0.25 -0.69 4.33
N TYR A 34 -1.00 -0.72 4.80
CA TYR A 34 -2.02 0.26 4.44
C TYR A 34 -1.81 1.57 5.24
N PRO A 35 -1.42 2.69 4.59
CA PRO A 35 -0.94 3.89 5.29
C PRO A 35 -2.08 4.74 5.88
N PHE A 36 -3.32 4.60 5.42
CA PHE A 36 -4.41 5.49 5.80
C PHE A 36 -5.25 4.99 6.98
N GLY A 37 -4.98 3.80 7.51
CA GLY A 37 -5.72 3.24 8.64
C GLY A 37 -5.13 3.64 10.00
N ASP A 38 -5.99 3.78 11.01
CA ASP A 38 -5.57 4.08 12.40
C ASP A 38 -4.54 3.09 12.95
N ALA A 39 -4.61 1.82 12.50
CA ALA A 39 -3.65 0.80 12.87
C ALA A 39 -2.20 1.14 12.47
N ALA A 40 -1.98 1.82 11.34
CA ALA A 40 -0.65 2.25 10.93
C ALA A 40 -0.13 3.35 11.85
N LYS A 41 -0.94 4.39 12.11
CA LYS A 41 -0.60 5.48 13.04
C LYS A 41 -0.30 4.95 14.45
N ALA A 42 -1.15 4.06 14.96
CA ALA A 42 -0.97 3.43 16.27
C ALA A 42 0.29 2.53 16.35
N ALA A 43 0.71 1.92 15.24
CA ALA A 43 1.96 1.17 15.18
C ALA A 43 3.18 2.12 15.16
N LEU A 44 3.12 3.23 14.41
CA LEU A 44 4.18 4.25 14.38
C LEU A 44 4.43 4.85 15.77
N ALA A 45 3.38 5.14 16.53
CA ALA A 45 3.48 5.66 17.89
C ALA A 45 4.21 4.72 18.88
N LYS A 46 4.35 3.43 18.53
CA LYS A 46 5.02 2.41 19.35
C LYS A 46 6.44 2.08 18.87
N LEU A 47 6.92 2.72 17.80
CA LEU A 47 8.24 2.45 17.26
C LEU A 47 9.33 2.83 18.27
N PRO A 48 10.43 2.05 18.34
CA PRO A 48 11.62 2.48 19.06
C PRO A 48 12.17 3.78 18.47
N LYS A 49 12.62 4.71 19.31
CA LYS A 49 13.13 6.04 18.87
C LYS A 49 14.18 5.97 17.77
N ALA A 50 15.08 4.98 17.83
CA ALA A 50 16.11 4.79 16.81
C ALA A 50 15.52 4.44 15.44
N VAL A 51 14.45 3.64 15.41
CA VAL A 51 13.73 3.27 14.18
C VAL A 51 12.93 4.45 13.66
N THR A 52 12.25 5.19 14.54
CA THR A 52 11.53 6.42 14.17
C THR A 52 12.47 7.40 13.48
N LYS A 53 13.64 7.65 14.08
CA LYS A 53 14.64 8.54 13.48
C LYS A 53 15.15 8.04 12.12
N ASP A 54 15.49 6.76 11.99
CA ASP A 54 15.91 6.17 10.71
C ASP A 54 14.83 6.32 9.63
N TRP A 55 13.57 6.06 9.98
CA TRP A 55 12.46 6.12 9.04
C TRP A 55 12.12 7.53 8.62
N GLU A 56 12.25 8.50 9.52
CA GLU A 56 12.14 9.91 9.20
C GLU A 56 13.27 10.34 8.25
N ASP A 57 14.53 10.03 8.58
CA ASP A 57 15.70 10.36 7.76
C ASP A 57 15.61 9.74 6.34
N ARG A 58 14.95 8.57 6.22
CA ARG A 58 14.69 7.86 4.95
C ARG A 58 13.42 8.31 4.23
N GLY A 59 12.62 9.20 4.82
CA GLY A 59 11.36 9.67 4.26
C GLY A 59 10.27 8.58 4.17
N ILE A 60 10.30 7.59 5.06
CA ILE A 60 9.23 6.59 5.22
C ILE A 60 8.07 7.17 6.02
N ILE A 61 8.38 8.02 7.00
CA ILE A 61 7.40 8.76 7.81
C ILE A 61 7.76 10.25 7.79
N ILE A 62 6.77 11.09 8.08
CA ILE A 62 6.96 12.54 8.25
C ILE A 62 6.33 13.01 9.55
N GLU A 63 6.84 14.11 10.09
CA GLU A 63 6.19 14.83 11.17
C GLU A 63 4.90 15.49 10.67
N ASP A 64 3.82 15.27 11.41
CA ASP A 64 2.54 15.95 11.31
C ASP A 64 2.35 16.71 12.62
N THR A 65 2.58 18.03 12.57
CA THR A 65 2.39 18.90 13.72
C THR A 65 1.04 19.61 13.59
N ALA A 66 0.14 19.30 14.51
CA ALA A 66 -1.18 19.88 14.57
C ALA A 66 -1.47 20.42 15.98
N ASP A 67 -2.27 21.47 16.06
CA ASP A 67 -2.85 21.96 17.32
C ASP A 67 -4.32 21.54 17.33
N ASP A 68 -4.66 20.60 18.21
CA ASP A 68 -6.02 20.09 18.41
C ASP A 68 -6.81 20.90 19.46
N GLY A 69 -6.28 22.06 19.87
CA GLY A 69 -6.80 22.89 20.94
C GLY A 69 -6.22 22.56 22.32
N SER A 70 -5.36 21.54 22.43
CA SER A 70 -4.56 21.24 23.64
C SER A 70 -3.11 21.73 23.55
N GLY A 71 -2.75 22.41 22.47
CA GLY A 71 -1.40 22.85 22.14
C GLY A 71 -0.80 22.07 20.97
N MET A 72 0.32 22.56 20.43
CA MET A 72 1.03 21.87 19.35
C MET A 72 1.45 20.46 19.77
N GLN A 73 1.01 19.46 19.02
CA GLN A 73 1.47 18.09 19.14
C GLN A 73 2.13 17.66 17.83
N THR A 74 3.34 17.12 17.93
CA THR A 74 4.05 16.50 16.80
C THR A 74 3.83 14.99 16.86
N ALA A 75 3.23 14.44 15.82
CA ALA A 75 3.07 13.00 15.62
C ALA A 75 3.75 12.58 14.32
N TYR A 76 4.12 11.31 14.20
CA TYR A 76 4.63 10.77 12.94
C TYR A 76 3.52 10.07 12.16
N VAL A 77 3.43 10.37 10.86
CA VAL A 77 2.44 9.77 9.96
C VAL A 77 3.09 9.00 8.80
N PRO A 78 2.41 7.99 8.25
CA PRO A 78 2.90 7.24 7.09
C PRO A 78 3.17 8.12 5.87
N PHE A 79 4.33 7.92 5.23
CA PHE A 79 4.71 8.59 3.98
C PHE A 79 5.16 7.58 2.92
N TRP A 80 4.37 6.53 2.71
CA TRP A 80 4.59 5.53 1.68
C TRP A 80 3.33 5.25 0.88
N GLN A 81 3.53 4.65 -0.30
CA GLN A 81 2.46 4.17 -1.17
C GLN A 81 2.30 2.66 -1.02
N LEU A 82 1.06 2.19 -0.87
CA LEU A 82 0.71 0.78 -0.99
C LEU A 82 0.43 0.43 -2.45
N ARG A 83 1.17 -0.54 -3.01
CA ARG A 83 0.90 -1.12 -4.32
C ARG A 83 0.33 -2.52 -4.16
N SER A 84 -0.84 -2.74 -4.75
CA SER A 84 -1.54 -4.04 -4.79
C SER A 84 -1.49 -4.59 -6.21
N THR A 85 -0.82 -5.72 -6.40
CA THR A 85 -0.65 -6.38 -7.70
C THR A 85 -1.32 -7.73 -7.67
N TYR A 86 -2.32 -7.93 -8.54
CA TYR A 86 -2.88 -9.25 -8.78
C TYR A 86 -2.08 -9.95 -9.86
N TRP A 87 -1.57 -11.14 -9.57
CA TRP A 87 -0.75 -11.93 -10.49
C TRP A 87 -1.17 -13.39 -10.50
N TRP A 88 -0.86 -14.10 -11.58
CA TRP A 88 -1.09 -15.53 -11.71
C TRP A 88 -0.02 -16.13 -12.62
N ARG A 89 0.23 -17.43 -12.48
CA ARG A 89 1.16 -18.13 -13.37
C ARG A 89 0.41 -18.71 -14.56
N SER A 90 1.05 -18.67 -15.72
CA SER A 90 0.64 -19.38 -16.91
C SER A 90 1.86 -20.12 -17.46
N THR A 91 1.63 -21.29 -18.04
CA THR A 91 2.68 -22.13 -18.62
C THR A 91 2.53 -22.11 -20.13
N PHE A 92 3.58 -21.66 -20.83
CA PHE A 92 3.62 -21.69 -22.29
C PHE A 92 4.47 -22.87 -22.76
N PRO A 93 3.89 -23.83 -23.51
CA PRO A 93 4.64 -24.99 -23.98
C PRO A 93 5.68 -24.57 -25.03
N ALA A 94 6.87 -25.17 -24.96
CA ALA A 94 7.94 -24.92 -25.92
C ALA A 94 7.50 -25.32 -27.34
N ASN A 95 7.98 -24.56 -28.34
CA ASN A 95 7.77 -24.83 -29.77
C ASN A 95 6.29 -24.90 -30.21
N LYS A 96 5.39 -24.23 -29.49
CA LYS A 96 3.99 -24.07 -29.91
C LYS A 96 3.65 -22.61 -30.09
N GLU A 97 2.81 -22.33 -31.07
CA GLU A 97 2.21 -21.02 -31.23
C GLU A 97 1.27 -20.74 -30.04
N VAL A 98 1.40 -19.55 -29.47
CA VAL A 98 0.65 -19.12 -28.28
C VAL A 98 -0.11 -17.86 -28.64
N HIS A 99 -1.43 -17.87 -28.41
CA HIS A 99 -2.27 -16.67 -28.51
C HIS A 99 -2.65 -16.19 -27.11
N VAL A 100 -2.26 -14.96 -26.77
CA VAL A 100 -2.63 -14.32 -25.51
C VAL A 100 -3.73 -13.30 -25.78
N SER A 101 -4.85 -13.43 -25.06
CA SER A 101 -5.92 -12.43 -25.07
C SER A 101 -6.33 -12.11 -23.64
N HIS A 102 -6.61 -10.82 -23.38
CA HIS A 102 -7.10 -10.35 -22.08
C HIS A 102 -8.48 -9.76 -22.27
N ARG A 103 -9.43 -10.18 -21.42
CA ARG A 103 -10.77 -9.61 -21.35
C ARG A 103 -11.05 -9.20 -19.92
N TYR A 104 -11.31 -7.93 -19.71
CA TYR A 104 -11.71 -7.39 -18.42
C TYR A 104 -13.19 -7.08 -18.46
N LYS A 105 -13.92 -7.49 -17.43
CA LYS A 105 -15.21 -6.90 -17.13
C LYS A 105 -14.94 -5.73 -16.19
N PRO A 106 -14.96 -4.47 -16.66
CA PRO A 106 -14.82 -3.35 -15.75
C PRO A 106 -15.95 -3.41 -14.73
N SER A 107 -15.68 -2.99 -13.49
CA SER A 107 -16.75 -2.75 -12.52
C SER A 107 -17.67 -1.68 -13.08
N VAL A 108 -18.98 -1.78 -12.82
CA VAL A 108 -19.89 -0.65 -13.06
C VAL A 108 -19.37 0.51 -12.23
N GLY A 109 -18.89 1.56 -12.90
CA GLY A 109 -18.23 2.67 -12.24
C GLY A 109 -19.21 3.41 -11.34
N GLY A 110 -19.16 3.13 -10.04
CA GLY A 110 -19.37 4.16 -9.04
C GLY A 110 -18.15 5.05 -9.07
N THR A 111 -18.19 6.04 -9.97
CA THR A 111 -17.25 7.16 -10.12
C THR A 111 -15.80 6.83 -10.51
N SER A 112 -15.40 7.28 -11.71
CA SER A 112 -13.99 7.57 -12.02
C SER A 112 -13.64 8.96 -11.45
N SER A 113 -13.67 9.14 -10.13
CA SER A 113 -13.28 10.41 -9.48
C SER A 113 -12.03 10.23 -8.63
N VAL A 114 -11.31 11.33 -8.42
CA VAL A 114 -10.41 11.46 -7.27
C VAL A 114 -11.30 11.55 -6.03
N SER A 115 -11.20 10.56 -5.15
CA SER A 115 -11.78 10.62 -3.81
C SER A 115 -10.72 11.09 -2.83
N PHE A 116 -11.07 12.07 -2.02
CA PHE A 116 -10.20 12.60 -0.98
C PHE A 116 -10.54 11.91 0.33
N PHE A 117 -9.53 11.46 1.07
CA PHE A 117 -9.73 10.94 2.43
C PHE A 117 -9.49 12.08 3.42
N SER A 118 -10.53 12.46 4.16
CA SER A 118 -10.55 13.54 5.15
C SER A 118 -11.35 13.09 6.36
N ASP A 119 -10.92 13.48 7.56
CA ASP A 119 -11.68 13.24 8.81
C ASP A 119 -12.05 11.76 9.04
N GLY A 120 -11.19 10.85 8.60
CA GLY A 120 -11.38 9.40 8.76
C GLY A 120 -12.35 8.75 7.77
N GLN A 121 -12.84 9.47 6.74
CA GLN A 121 -13.75 8.92 5.73
C GLN A 121 -13.36 9.33 4.30
N PHE A 122 -13.71 8.49 3.32
CA PHE A 122 -13.58 8.82 1.90
C PHE A 122 -14.73 9.71 1.46
N GLN A 123 -14.42 10.79 0.76
CA GLN A 123 -15.36 11.73 0.14
C GLN A 123 -15.58 11.39 -1.34
#